data_AF-A0A4R4ZW58-F1
#
_entry.id   AF-A0A4R4ZW58-F1
#
_cell.length_a   1.000
_cell.length_b   1.000
_cell.length_c   1.000
_cell.angle_alpha   90.00
_cell.angle_beta   90.00
_cell.angle_gamma   90.00
#
_symmetry.space_group_name_H-M   'P 1'
#
loop_
_entity.id
_entity.type
_entity.pdbx_description
1 polymer ?
#
loop_
_entity_poly.entity_id
_entity_poly.type
_entity_poly.pdbx_seq_one_letter_code
_entity_poly.pdbx_strand_id
1 'polypeptide(L)' 'MLLKTRRARLRPGEAGAGNFGGQRRVPGLRREELALLAGVSVDYYTRLEQGRARNVSADVLDAVAGALGLDADERAYL' A
#
# COMPACT_ATOMS: atom_id res chain seq x y z
N MET A 1 -3.53 10.63 -4.10
CA MET A 1 -4.99 10.50 -4.18
C MET A 1 -5.42 9.44 -3.16
N LEU A 2 -5.65 9.78 -1.89
CA LEU A 2 -5.89 8.84 -0.77
C LEU A 2 -4.76 7.82 -0.45
N LEU A 3 -4.41 6.89 -1.34
CA LEU A 3 -3.39 5.84 -1.14
C LEU A 3 -2.02 6.41 -0.75
N LYS A 4 -1.55 7.42 -1.49
CA LYS A 4 -0.29 8.12 -1.19
C LYS A 4 -0.27 8.73 0.21
N THR A 5 -1.40 9.28 0.66
CA THR A 5 -1.53 9.93 1.97
C THR A 5 -1.56 8.89 3.09
N ARG A 6 -2.26 7.77 2.89
CA ARG A 6 -2.30 6.64 3.82
C ARG A 6 -0.93 5.99 3.99
N ARG A 7 -0.27 5.68 2.87
CA ARG A 7 1.09 5.13 2.85
C ARG A 7 2.11 6.01 3.57
N ALA A 8 1.98 7.33 3.44
CA ALA A 8 2.87 8.28 4.11
C ALA A 8 2.65 8.35 5.63
N ARG A 9 1.45 8.02 6.12
CA ARG A 9 1.08 8.03 7.54
C ARG A 9 1.32 6.70 8.24
N LEU A 10 1.17 5.59 7.52
CA LEU A 10 1.33 4.25 8.07
C LEU A 10 2.80 3.96 8.40
N ARG A 11 3.06 3.55 9.64
CA ARG A 11 4.39 3.11 10.03
C ARG A 11 4.63 1.68 9.56
N PRO A 12 5.87 1.31 9.24
CA PRO A 12 6.19 -0.03 8.73
C PRO A 12 5.83 -1.13 9.72
N GLY A 13 6.11 -0.90 11.00
CA GLY A 13 5.75 -1.85 12.06
C GLY A 13 4.25 -2.07 12.20
N GLU A 14 3.41 -1.08 11.85
CA GLU A 14 1.95 -1.21 11.84
C GLU A 14 1.45 -1.98 10.62
N ALA A 15 2.17 -1.90 9.50
CA ALA A 15 1.84 -2.60 8.26
C ALA A 15 2.29 -4.09 8.24
N GLY A 16 2.89 -4.58 9.33
CA GLY A 16 3.57 -5.88 9.32
C GLY A 16 4.80 -5.91 8.41
N ALA A 17 5.26 -4.76 7.92
CA ALA A 17 6.55 -4.64 7.27
C ALA A 17 7.61 -4.84 8.35
N GLY A 18 8.19 -6.05 8.41
CA GLY A 18 9.39 -6.33 9.19
C GLY A 18 10.44 -5.27 8.92
N ASN A 19 11.36 -5.04 9.86
CA ASN A 19 12.38 -4.00 9.75
C ASN A 19 13.27 -4.29 8.52
N PHE A 20 12.85 -3.83 7.33
CA PHE A 20 13.56 -4.00 6.07
C PHE A 20 14.82 -3.12 6.17
N GLY A 21 15.86 -3.73 6.74
CA GLY A 21 17.06 -3.03 7.20
C GLY A 21 17.66 -2.14 6.13
N GLY A 22 17.92 -0.88 6.49
CA GLY A 22 18.55 0.09 5.61
C GLY A 22 18.32 1.53 6.04
N GLN A 23 19.16 2.44 5.53
CA GLN A 23 19.03 3.89 5.77
C GLN A 23 17.69 4.38 5.22
N ARG A 24 16.76 4.69 6.12
CA ARG A 24 15.38 5.07 5.79
C ARG A 24 15.32 6.56 5.43
N ARG A 25 15.02 6.85 4.16
CA ARG A 25 14.87 8.24 3.67
C ARG A 25 13.45 8.79 3.79
N VAL A 26 12.48 7.93 4.06
CA VAL A 26 11.06 8.31 4.19
C VAL A 26 10.50 7.82 5.53
N PRO A 27 9.69 8.65 6.22
CA PRO A 27 9.12 8.28 7.51
C PRO A 27 8.01 7.22 7.40
N GLY A 28 7.29 7.17 6.27
CA GLY A 28 6.20 6.21 6.02
C GLY A 28 6.63 4.95 5.25
N LEU A 29 5.67 4.11 4.90
CA LEU A 29 5.89 2.87 4.13
C LEU A 29 6.40 3.17 2.70
N ARG A 30 7.40 2.46 2.19
CA ARG A 30 7.87 2.56 0.81
C ARG A 30 6.87 1.88 -0.12
N ARG A 31 6.93 2.23 -1.41
CA ARG A 31 6.10 1.56 -2.44
C ARG A 31 6.47 0.09 -2.59
N GLU A 32 7.76 -0.20 -2.54
CA GLU A 32 8.31 -1.57 -2.62
C GLU A 32 7.82 -2.43 -1.45
N GLU A 33 7.87 -1.89 -0.23
CA GLU A 33 7.39 -2.59 0.97
C GLU A 33 5.89 -2.88 0.88
N LEU A 34 5.09 -1.90 0.46
CA LEU A 34 3.65 -2.09 0.29
C LEU A 34 3.33 -3.11 -0.80
N ALA A 35 3.98 -2.99 -1.96
CA ALA A 35 3.78 -3.90 -3.07
C ALA A 35 4.13 -5.34 -2.68
N LEU A 36 5.21 -5.53 -1.91
CA LEU A 36 5.58 -6.82 -1.34
C LEU A 36 4.52 -7.36 -0.38
N LEU A 37 4.02 -6.54 0.54
CA LEU A 37 2.97 -6.94 1.49
C LEU A 37 1.65 -7.30 0.77
N ALA A 38 1.32 -6.57 -0.30
CA ALA A 38 0.11 -6.79 -1.09
C ALA A 38 0.27 -7.87 -2.17
N GLY A 39 1.47 -8.46 -2.34
CA GLY A 39 1.73 -9.48 -3.37
C GLY A 39 1.62 -8.96 -4.81
N VAL A 40 1.82 -7.66 -5.03
CA VAL A 40 1.75 -7.02 -6.36
C VAL A 40 3.10 -6.45 -6.79
N SER A 41 3.24 -6.16 -8.08
CA SER A 41 4.43 -5.45 -8.56
C SER A 41 4.42 -3.98 -8.15
N VAL A 42 5.60 -3.40 -7.94
CA VAL A 42 5.75 -1.97 -7.59
C VAL A 42 5.19 -1.06 -8.68
N ASP A 43 5.35 -1.45 -9.95
CA ASP A 43 4.79 -0.71 -11.09
C ASP A 43 3.26 -0.74 -11.07
N TYR A 44 2.66 -1.89 -10.74
CA TYR A 44 1.22 -2.03 -10.61
C TYR A 44 0.67 -1.13 -9.48
N TYR A 45 1.30 -1.16 -8.30
CA TYR A 45 0.93 -0.26 -7.19
C TYR A 45 1.12 1.22 -7.56
N THR A 46 2.17 1.56 -8.31
CA THR A 46 2.40 2.94 -8.76
C THR A 46 1.31 3.42 -9.72
N ARG A 47 0.83 2.56 -10.62
CA ARG A 47 -0.32 2.86 -11.48
C ARG A 47 -1.61 3.01 -10.67
N LEU A 48 -1.78 2.20 -9.63
CA LEU A 48 -2.91 2.29 -8.71
C LEU A 48 -2.90 3.63 -7.94
N GLU A 49 -1.75 4.05 -7.39
CA GLU A 49 -1.60 5.36 -6.72
C GLU A 49 -1.90 6.54 -7.65
N GLN A 50 -1.73 6.37 -8.96
CA GLN A 50 -2.00 7.37 -9.98
C GLN A 50 -3.43 7.33 -10.53
N GLY A 51 -4.28 6.39 -10.07
CA GLY A 51 -5.63 6.19 -10.62
C GLY A 51 -5.63 5.67 -12.06
N ARG A 52 -4.54 5.02 -12.49
CA ARG A 52 -4.34 4.53 -13.87
C ARG A 52 -4.44 3.02 -14.00
N ALA A 53 -4.60 2.30 -12.89
CA ALA A 53 -4.83 0.86 -12.94
C ALA A 53 -6.24 0.59 -13.51
N ARG A 54 -6.33 -0.27 -14.52
CA ARG A 54 -7.60 -0.74 -15.11
C ARG A 54 -7.84 -2.18 -14.69
N ASN A 55 -9.10 -2.56 -14.47
CA ASN A 55 -9.51 -3.91 -14.07
C ASN A 55 -8.75 -4.44 -12.83
N VAL A 56 -8.76 -3.65 -11.75
CA VAL A 56 -8.18 -4.10 -10.49
C VAL A 56 -9.12 -5.14 -9.88
N SER A 57 -8.61 -6.35 -9.63
CA SER A 57 -9.40 -7.39 -8.96
C SER A 57 -9.70 -6.98 -7.52
N ALA A 58 -10.86 -7.41 -7.02
CA ALA A 58 -11.24 -7.20 -5.62
C ALA A 58 -10.16 -7.73 -4.66
N ASP A 59 -9.58 -8.89 -4.96
CA ASP A 59 -8.48 -9.48 -4.16
C ASP A 59 -7.25 -8.57 -4.06
N VAL A 60 -6.94 -7.84 -5.14
CA VAL A 60 -5.79 -6.93 -5.17
C VAL A 60 -6.10 -5.66 -4.40
N LEU A 61 -7.32 -5.13 -4.51
CA LEU A 61 -7.77 -4.00 -3.69
C LEU A 61 -7.75 -4.38 -2.20
N ASP A 62 -8.20 -5.58 -1.87
CA ASP A 62 -8.21 -6.11 -0.52
C ASP A 62 -6.81 -6.30 0.06
N ALA A 63 -5.89 -6.84 -0.74
CA ALA A 63 -4.49 -7.00 -0.34
C ALA A 63 -3.80 -5.63 -0.13
N VAL A 64 -4.05 -4.66 -1.00
CA VAL A 64 -3.53 -3.29 -0.86
C VAL A 64 -4.15 -2.57 0.34
N ALA A 65 -5.45 -2.73 0.58
CA ALA A 65 -6.13 -2.18 1.74
C ALA A 65 -5.61 -2.78 3.05
N GLY A 66 -5.39 -4.10 3.08
CA GLY A 66 -4.79 -4.80 4.22
C GLY A 66 -3.35 -4.34 4.49
N ALA A 67 -2.52 -4.22 3.44
CA ALA A 67 -1.16 -3.69 3.55
C ALA A 67 -1.11 -2.22 3.99
N LEU A 68 -2.19 -1.47 3.78
CA LEU A 68 -2.34 -0.09 4.22
C LEU A 68 -2.99 0.05 5.60
N GLY A 69 -3.38 -1.06 6.26
CA GLY A 69 -4.09 -1.04 7.52
C GLY A 69 -5.44 -0.31 7.42
N LEU A 70 -6.09 -0.34 6.25
CA LEU A 70 -7.43 0.19 6.07
C LEU A 70 -8.43 -0.84 6.61
N ASP A 71 -9.25 -0.43 7.59
CA ASP A 71 -10.34 -1.25 8.10
C ASP A 71 -11.43 -1.44 7.03
N ALA A 72 -12.26 -2.48 7.21
CA ALA A 72 -13.31 -2.87 6.26
C ALA A 72 -14.27 -1.74 5.89
N ASP A 73 -14.49 -0.76 6.77
CA ASP A 73 -15.32 0.43 6.51
C ASP A 73 -14.75 1.38 5.45
N GLU A 74 -13.43 1.41 5.25
CA GLU A 74 -12.79 2.27 4.24
C GLU A 74 -12.62 1.58 2.88
N ARG A 75 -12.80 0.25 2.84
CA ARG A 75 -12.84 -0.53 1.59
C ARG A 75 -14.06 -0.20 0.72
N ALA A 76 -15.15 0.32 1.30
CA ALA A 76 -16.34 0.71 0.56
C ALA A 76 -16.16 1.92 -0.37
N TYR A 77 -15.03 2.65 -0.24
CA TYR A 77 -14.73 3.87 -1.00
C TYR A 77 -13.57 3.72 -2.01
N LEU A 78 -13.05 2.50 -2.22
CA LEU A 78 -12.05 2.17 -3.24
C LEU A 78 -12.71 1.72 -4.55
#